data_AF-A0A2V8Q554-F1
#
_entry.id   AF-A0A2V8Q554-F1
#
_cell.length_a   1.000
_cell.length_b   1.000
_cell.length_c   1.000
_cell.angle_alpha   90.00
_cell.angle_beta   90.00
_cell.angle_gamma   90.00
#
_symmetry.space_group_name_H-M   'P 1'
#
loop_
_entity.id
_entity.type
_entity.pdbx_description
1 polymer ?
#
loop_
_entity_poly.entity_id
_entity_poly.type
_entity_poly.pdbx_seq_one_letter_code
_entity_poly.pdbx_strand_id
1 'polypeptide(L)' 'TLTANDDAELVVLPNFTGGSEQLWRFDGLADGSWRIIPKAIPNVKTALALSAVGGSFASFARFDARSEKQRWLLKTP' A
#
# COMPACT_ATOMS: atom_id res chain seq x y z
N THR A 1 -11.85 5.47 3.50
CA THR A 1 -10.83 4.61 4.11
C THR A 1 -10.16 3.74 3.06
N LEU A 2 -8.83 3.84 2.95
CA LEU A 2 -8.04 3.04 2.01
C LEU A 2 -8.02 1.57 2.44
N THR A 3 -8.40 0.67 1.54
CA THR A 3 -8.65 -0.75 1.85
C THR A 3 -8.11 -1.66 0.74
N ALA A 4 -7.57 -2.82 1.11
CA ALA A 4 -7.26 -3.91 0.17
C ALA A 4 -8.46 -4.86 0.04
N ASN A 5 -8.99 -5.06 -1.16
CA ASN A 5 -10.11 -5.99 -1.36
C ASN A 5 -9.63 -7.42 -1.70
N ASP A 6 -10.59 -8.33 -1.81
CA ASP A 6 -10.38 -9.75 -2.12
C ASP A 6 -9.77 -10.02 -3.50
N ASP A 7 -9.87 -9.06 -4.43
CA ASP A 7 -9.28 -9.10 -5.77
C ASP A 7 -7.84 -8.56 -5.80
N ALA A 8 -7.27 -8.26 -4.63
CA ALA A 8 -5.96 -7.62 -4.49
C ALA A 8 -5.89 -6.24 -5.16
N GLU A 9 -6.98 -5.48 -5.10
CA GLU A 9 -7.10 -4.11 -5.58
C GLU A 9 -7.19 -3.10 -4.44
N LEU A 10 -6.74 -1.88 -4.74
CA LEU A 10 -6.83 -0.74 -3.84
C LEU A 10 -8.18 -0.06 -4.01
N VAL A 11 -8.99 -0.06 -2.94
CA VAL A 11 -10.32 0.57 -2.94
C VAL A 11 -10.48 1.57 -1.82
N VAL A 12 -11.51 2.41 -1.91
CA VAL A 12 -11.88 3.38 -0.86
C VAL A 12 -13.27 3.04 -0.34
N LEU A 13 -13.36 2.68 0.93
CA LEU A 13 -14.62 2.44 1.63
C LEU A 13 -15.05 3.67 2.44
N PRO A 14 -16.35 3.93 2.60
CA PRO A 14 -16.84 5.12 3.33
C PRO A 14 -16.54 5.06 4.83
N ASN A 15 -16.42 3.87 5.43
CA ASN A 15 -16.26 3.69 6.87
C ASN A 15 -14.96 2.96 7.21
N PHE A 16 -14.33 3.37 8.31
CA PHE A 16 -13.25 2.61 8.94
C PHE A 16 -13.86 1.54 9.85
N THR A 17 -13.59 0.28 9.56
CA THR A 17 -14.04 -0.91 10.29
C THR A 17 -12.96 -1.42 11.25
N GLY A 18 -11.70 -1.02 11.06
CA GLY A 18 -10.57 -1.56 11.81
C GLY A 18 -10.11 -2.95 11.34
N GLY A 19 -10.71 -3.48 10.28
CA GLY A 19 -10.29 -4.73 9.64
C GLY A 19 -8.85 -4.64 9.14
N SER A 20 -8.13 -5.76 9.17
CA SER A 20 -6.71 -5.82 8.79
C SER A 20 -6.41 -5.32 7.37
N GLU A 21 -7.40 -5.42 6.49
CA GLU A 21 -7.39 -4.93 5.12
C GLU A 21 -7.41 -3.39 5.01
N GLN A 22 -7.81 -2.70 6.08
CA GLN A 22 -7.79 -1.25 6.20
C GLN A 22 -6.61 -0.73 7.02
N LEU A 23 -5.82 -1.62 7.61
CA LEU A 23 -4.66 -1.25 8.41
C LEU A 23 -3.40 -1.28 7.55
N TRP A 24 -2.54 -0.29 7.75
CA TRP A 24 -1.37 -0.07 6.91
C TRP A 24 -0.10 -0.07 7.75
N ARG A 25 0.91 -0.80 7.29
CA ARG A 25 2.28 -0.76 7.81
C ARG A 25 3.12 0.18 6.95
N PHE A 26 3.84 1.06 7.63
CA PHE A 26 4.79 1.98 7.06
C PHE A 26 6.18 1.53 7.49
N ASP A 27 6.97 1.07 6.54
CA ASP A 27 8.35 0.66 6.78
C ASP A 27 9.29 1.73 6.23
N GLY A 28 10.12 2.32 7.09
CA GLY A 28 11.14 3.29 6.67
C GLY A 28 12.26 2.60 5.89
N LEU A 29 12.70 3.22 4.81
CA LEU A 29 13.81 2.77 3.97
C LEU A 29 15.06 3.63 4.24
N ALA A 30 16.24 3.08 3.95
CA ALA A 30 17.52 3.73 4.25
C ALA A 30 17.75 5.06 3.50
N ASP A 31 17.01 5.31 2.42
CA ASP A 31 17.05 6.55 1.64
C ASP A 31 16.04 7.61 2.15
N GLY A 32 15.39 7.35 3.28
CA GLY A 32 14.38 8.26 3.86
C GLY A 32 13.00 8.15 3.23
N SER A 33 12.82 7.29 2.22
CA SER A 33 11.49 6.97 1.68
C SER A 33 10.78 5.90 2.51
N TRP A 34 9.50 5.70 2.21
CA TRP A 34 8.64 4.75 2.91
C TRP A 34 8.11 3.69 1.97
N ARG A 35 8.05 2.46 2.47
CA ARG A 35 7.25 1.39 1.88
C ARG A 35 5.93 1.28 2.63
N ILE A 36 4.83 1.19 1.90
CA ILE A 36 3.47 1.16 2.44
C ILE A 36 2.82 -0.18 2.07
N ILE A 37 2.35 -0.93 3.07
CA ILE A 37 1.82 -2.30 2.90
C ILE A 37 0.52 -2.44 3.70
N PRO A 38 -0.56 -3.01 3.14
CA PRO A 38 -1.72 -3.40 3.94
C PRO A 38 -1.34 -4.54 4.90
N LYS A 39 -1.94 -4.58 6.09
CA LYS A 39 -1.67 -5.65 7.06
C LYS A 39 -2.19 -7.00 6.60
N ALA A 40 -3.29 -7.01 5.85
CA ALA A 40 -3.80 -8.19 5.16
C ALA A 40 -4.38 -7.79 3.81
N ILE A 41 -4.29 -8.72 2.86
CA ILE A 41 -5.07 -8.68 1.62
C ILE A 41 -5.85 -10.00 1.62
N PRO A 42 -7.18 -9.97 1.58
CA PRO A 42 -7.96 -11.20 1.59
C PRO A 42 -7.54 -12.12 0.43
N ASN A 43 -7.51 -13.43 0.69
CA ASN A 43 -7.12 -14.47 -0.28
C ASN A 43 -5.68 -14.41 -0.83
N VAL A 44 -4.85 -13.44 -0.42
CA VAL A 44 -3.47 -13.30 -0.87
C VAL A 44 -2.49 -13.55 0.27
N LYS A 45 -1.62 -14.56 0.09
CA LYS A 45 -0.56 -14.89 1.04
C LYS A 45 0.77 -14.16 0.79
N THR A 46 0.92 -13.55 -0.39
CA THR A 46 2.14 -12.83 -0.75
C THR A 46 2.05 -11.38 -0.29
N ALA A 47 3.12 -10.84 0.28
CA ALA A 47 3.16 -9.42 0.62
C ALA A 47 3.20 -8.56 -0.64
N LEU A 48 2.13 -7.80 -0.89
CA LEU A 48 2.08 -6.77 -1.92
C LEU A 48 2.25 -5.39 -1.27
N ALA A 49 2.93 -4.48 -1.96
CA ALA A 49 3.15 -3.11 -1.53
C ALA A 49 2.38 -2.14 -2.42
N LEU A 50 2.09 -0.96 -1.89
CA LEU A 50 1.54 0.15 -2.65
C LEU A 50 2.57 0.62 -3.68
N SER A 51 2.17 0.62 -4.95
CA SER A 51 2.99 1.02 -6.09
C SER A 51 2.28 2.09 -6.89
N ALA A 52 2.99 3.15 -7.25
CA ALA A 52 2.50 4.15 -8.18
C ALA A 52 2.27 3.56 -9.57
N VAL A 53 1.18 3.98 -10.20
CA VAL A 53 0.81 3.69 -11.59
C VAL A 53 0.54 5.02 -12.28
N GLY A 54 1.46 5.46 -13.13
CA GLY A 54 1.39 6.80 -13.72
C GLY A 54 1.58 7.90 -12.68
N GLY A 55 0.98 9.08 -12.91
CA GLY A 55 1.14 10.26 -12.06
C GLY A 55 0.08 10.47 -10.99
N SER A 56 -1.02 9.71 -11.00
CA SER A 56 -2.21 9.99 -10.17
C SER A 56 -2.88 8.78 -9.55
N PHE A 57 -2.38 7.56 -9.81
CA PHE A 57 -2.98 6.32 -9.31
C PHE A 57 -1.95 5.46 -8.60
N ALA A 58 -2.45 4.60 -7.73
CA ALA A 58 -1.67 3.58 -7.06
C ALA A 58 -2.41 2.25 -7.12
N SER A 59 -1.65 1.16 -7.17
CA SER A 59 -2.15 -0.22 -7.14
C SER A 59 -1.22 -1.08 -6.29
N PHE A 60 -1.59 -2.33 -6.08
CA PHE A 60 -0.74 -3.31 -5.41
C PHE A 60 0.20 -3.99 -6.39
N ALA A 61 1.46 -4.13 -6.00
CA ALA A 61 2.45 -4.89 -6.74
C ALA A 61 3.35 -5.67 -5.78
N ARG A 62 3.97 -6.76 -6.25
CA ARG A 62 5.02 -7.44 -5.48
C ARG A 62 6.12 -6.44 -5.14
N PHE A 63 6.58 -6.48 -3.89
CA PHE A 63 7.62 -5.56 -3.45
C PHE A 63 8.93 -5.79 -4.21
N ASP A 64 9.46 -4.72 -4.79
CA ASP A 64 10.77 -4.63 -5.40
C ASP A 64 11.52 -3.43 -4.81
N ALA A 65 12.56 -3.72 -4.03
CA ALA A 65 13.36 -2.68 -3.39
C ALA A 65 14.08 -1.76 -4.40
N ARG A 66 14.21 -2.14 -5.67
CA ARG A 66 14.82 -1.28 -6.71
C ARG A 66 13.80 -0.41 -7.42
N SER A 67 12.50 -0.65 -7.22
CA SER A 67 11.44 0.11 -7.86
C SER A 67 11.22 1.45 -7.18
N GLU A 68 11.46 2.53 -7.90
CA GLU A 68 11.12 3.89 -7.46
C GLU A 68 9.61 4.06 -7.26
N LYS A 69 8.79 3.31 -7.98
CA LYS A 69 7.31 3.37 -7.90
C LYS A 69 6.77 2.95 -6.53
N GLN A 70 7.58 2.27 -5.72
CA GLN A 70 7.19 1.74 -4.41
C GLN A 70 7.86 2.50 -3.26
N ARG A 71 8.53 3.62 -3.56
CA ARG A 71 9.20 4.49 -2.60
C ARG A 71 8.38 5.77 -2.43
N TRP A 72 7.72 5.88 -1.29
CA TRP A 72 6.81 6.98 -1.00
C TRP A 72 7.47 8.04 -0.14
N LEU A 73 7.33 9.31 -0.52
CA LEU A 73 7.70 10.44 0.32
C LEU A 73 6.44 10.96 1.02
N LEU A 74 6.43 10.92 2.36
CA LEU A 74 5.36 11.48 3.16
C LEU A 74 5.70 12.95 3.45
N LYS A 75 4.81 13.85 3.04
CA LYS A 75 4.93 15.29 3.29
C LYS A 75 3.81 15.72 4.23
N THR A 76 4.15 16.54 5.21
CA THR A 76 3.12 17.27 5.96
C THR A 76 2.43 18.26 5.01
N PRO A 77 1.11 18.48 5.17
CA PRO A 77 0.39 19.50 4.40
C PRO A 77 1.03 20.88 4.47
#